data_AF-R7CH78-F1
#
_entry.id   AF-R7CH78-F1
#
_cell.length_a   1.000
_cell.length_b   1.000
_cell.length_c   1.000
_cell.angle_alpha   90.00
_cell.angle_beta   90.00
_cell.angle_gamma   90.00
#
_symmetry.space_group_name_H-M   'P 1'
#
loop_
_entity.id
_entity.type
_entity.pdbx_description
1 polymer ?
#
loop_
_entity_poly.entity_id
_entity_poly.type
_entity_poly.pdbx_seq_one_letter_code
_entity_poly.pdbx_strand_id
1 'polypeptide(L)'
;MTDSPYSAIRHQQISAFPGEFSGSEEALFCVVSSKPLSSQAHDALVASAQSLGYHSRQLAFIILATQADTAPALSTQPKDLFLVLEAVDPFAIVLTDHHAVEVASSAYNVPLTLEQRELLLGHGCCCFESFEELLKTTEGKQKAWKCLKTLPLLSVL
;
A
#
# COMPACT_ATOMS: atom_id res chain seq x y z
N MET A 1 23.59 -12.39 9.20
CA MET A 1 22.31 -12.98 9.63
C MET A 1 21.97 -14.06 8.63
N THR A 2 21.76 -15.29 9.07
CA THR A 2 21.25 -16.35 8.20
C THR A 2 19.83 -15.98 7.82
N ASP A 3 19.55 -15.84 6.53
CA ASP A 3 18.19 -15.62 6.04
C ASP A 3 17.27 -16.72 6.56
N SER A 4 16.21 -16.29 7.23
CA SER A 4 15.15 -17.20 7.65
C SER A 4 14.50 -17.82 6.41
N PRO A 5 14.00 -19.07 6.46
CA PRO A 5 13.21 -19.60 5.36
C PRO A 5 12.03 -18.68 4.99
N TYR A 6 11.49 -17.91 5.96
CA TYR A 6 10.45 -16.92 5.71
C TYR A 6 10.96 -15.69 4.93
N SER A 7 12.17 -15.20 5.21
CA SER A 7 12.74 -14.08 4.44
C SER A 7 13.08 -14.50 3.01
N ALA A 8 13.56 -15.74 2.84
CA ALA A 8 13.83 -16.30 1.50
C ALA A 8 12.55 -16.45 0.65
N ILE A 9 11.46 -16.96 1.22
CA ILE A 9 10.17 -17.12 0.51
C ILE A 9 9.60 -15.74 0.13
N ARG A 10 9.63 -14.79 1.06
CA ARG A 10 9.20 -13.41 0.82
C ARG A 10 9.98 -12.79 -0.34
N HIS A 11 11.30 -12.87 -0.29
CA HIS A 11 12.16 -12.33 -1.34
C HIS A 11 11.87 -12.99 -2.69
N GLN A 12 11.68 -14.32 -2.73
CA GLN A 12 11.30 -15.03 -3.94
C GLN A 12 9.97 -14.52 -4.52
N GLN A 13 8.98 -14.22 -3.69
CA GLN A 13 7.68 -13.71 -4.14
C GLN A 13 7.76 -12.26 -4.62
N ILE A 14 8.49 -11.40 -3.90
CA ILE A 14 8.59 -9.96 -4.23
C ILE A 14 9.51 -9.72 -5.43
N SER A 15 10.60 -10.47 -5.55
CA SER A 15 11.56 -10.34 -6.67
C SER A 15 10.96 -10.62 -8.06
N ALA A 16 9.75 -11.20 -8.12
CA ALA A 16 8.97 -11.32 -9.34
C ALA A 16 8.45 -9.96 -9.87
N PHE A 17 8.52 -8.88 -9.07
CA PHE A 17 7.93 -7.56 -9.36
C PHE A 17 8.91 -6.39 -9.11
N PRO A 18 10.11 -6.39 -9.73
CA PRO A 18 11.18 -5.46 -9.39
C PRO A 18 10.92 -4.00 -9.82
N GLY A 19 9.98 -3.73 -10.73
CA GLY A 19 9.62 -2.37 -11.16
C GLY A 19 8.45 -1.78 -10.36
N GLU A 20 7.61 -2.65 -9.83
CA GLU A 20 6.34 -2.31 -9.19
C GLU A 20 6.46 -2.25 -7.67
N PHE A 21 7.46 -2.91 -7.10
CA PHE A 21 7.72 -2.90 -5.67
C PHE A 21 8.95 -2.05 -5.35
N SER A 22 8.80 -1.13 -4.40
CA SER A 22 9.93 -0.36 -3.86
C SER A 22 9.80 -0.19 -2.35
N GLY A 23 10.93 -0.01 -1.67
CA GLY A 23 10.99 0.07 -0.21
C GLY A 23 11.43 -1.25 0.42
N SER A 24 10.90 -1.55 1.61
CA SER A 24 11.30 -2.71 2.40
C SER A 24 10.40 -3.90 2.15
N GLU A 25 10.99 -5.07 1.91
CA GLU A 25 10.25 -6.34 1.90
C GLU A 25 9.64 -6.64 3.28
N GLU A 26 10.24 -6.14 4.36
CA GLU A 26 9.75 -6.22 5.75
C GLU A 26 8.89 -5.01 6.14
N ALA A 27 8.22 -4.38 5.17
CA ALA A 27 7.39 -3.22 5.43
C ALA A 27 6.21 -3.55 6.36
N LEU A 28 5.94 -2.63 7.28
CA LEU A 28 4.75 -2.63 8.15
C LEU A 28 3.67 -1.68 7.63
N PHE A 29 4.03 -0.78 6.70
CA PHE A 29 3.12 0.19 6.10
C PHE A 29 3.25 0.13 4.58
N CYS A 30 2.23 -0.42 3.92
CA CYS A 30 2.20 -0.57 2.47
C CYS A 30 1.30 0.49 1.82
N VAL A 31 1.79 1.08 0.74
CA VAL A 31 1.04 1.97 -0.12
C VAL A 31 0.84 1.28 -1.46
N VAL A 32 -0.40 1.20 -1.94
CA VAL A 32 -0.75 0.61 -3.24
C VAL A 32 -1.37 1.69 -4.10
N SER A 33 -0.85 1.84 -5.31
CA SER A 33 -1.27 2.85 -6.28
C SER A 33 -1.36 2.25 -7.67
N SER A 34 -2.23 2.77 -8.53
CA SER A 34 -2.30 2.31 -9.93
C SER A 34 -1.25 2.91 -10.86
N LYS A 35 -0.52 3.91 -10.37
CA LYS A 35 0.54 4.61 -11.11
C LYS A 35 1.54 5.22 -10.12
N PRO A 36 2.77 5.54 -10.57
CA PRO A 36 3.72 6.25 -9.71
C PRO A 36 3.10 7.52 -9.11
N LEU A 37 3.21 7.66 -7.79
CA LEU A 37 2.75 8.84 -7.06
C LEU A 37 3.62 10.06 -7.37
N SER A 38 3.01 11.25 -7.34
CA SER A 38 3.75 12.51 -7.29
C SER A 38 4.59 12.61 -6.01
N SER A 39 5.66 13.41 -6.05
CA SER A 39 6.51 13.65 -4.87
C SER A 39 5.70 14.16 -3.68
N GLN A 40 4.75 15.06 -3.93
CA GLN A 40 3.87 15.59 -2.88
C GLN A 40 3.03 14.48 -2.22
N ALA A 41 2.45 13.56 -3.00
CA ALA A 41 1.65 12.48 -2.46
C ALA A 41 2.49 11.45 -1.72
N HIS A 42 3.64 11.08 -2.30
CA HIS A 42 4.61 10.20 -1.65
C HIS A 42 5.05 10.76 -0.30
N ASP A 43 5.50 12.02 -0.25
CA ASP A 43 5.98 12.67 0.97
C ASP A 43 4.88 12.81 2.03
N ALA A 44 3.64 13.08 1.60
CA ALA A 44 2.49 13.13 2.50
C ALA A 44 2.21 11.77 3.16
N LEU A 45 2.35 10.66 2.43
CA LEU A 45 2.17 9.31 2.97
C LEU A 45 3.33 8.92 3.89
N VAL A 46 4.57 9.24 3.54
CA VAL A 46 5.74 9.04 4.42
C VAL A 46 5.56 9.80 5.73
N ALA A 47 5.20 11.09 5.67
CA ALA A 47 4.96 11.89 6.86
C ALA A 47 3.78 11.36 7.69
N SER A 48 2.73 10.86 7.04
CA SER A 48 1.60 10.24 7.72
C SER A 48 2.00 8.97 8.46
N ALA A 49 2.76 8.08 7.82
CA ALA A 49 3.30 6.87 8.44
C ALA A 49 4.22 7.21 9.63
N GLN A 50 5.12 8.19 9.49
CA GLN A 50 5.97 8.66 10.58
C GLN A 50 5.16 9.18 11.77
N SER A 51 4.05 9.90 11.51
CA SER A 51 3.16 10.39 12.57
C SER A 51 2.47 9.27 13.36
N LEU A 52 2.38 8.07 12.76
CA LEU A 52 1.82 6.86 13.36
C LEU A 52 2.89 5.95 14.00
N GLY A 53 4.17 6.34 13.96
CA GLY A 53 5.29 5.62 14.57
C GLY A 53 6.10 4.73 13.64
N TYR A 54 5.76 4.64 12.35
CA TYR A 54 6.51 3.82 11.38
C TYR A 54 7.79 4.53 10.92
N HIS A 55 8.92 3.82 10.89
CA HIS A 55 10.15 4.34 10.27
C HIS A 55 10.05 4.22 8.74
N SER A 56 10.64 5.16 8.00
CA SER A 56 10.79 5.08 6.52
C SER A 56 11.35 3.75 5.99
N ARG A 57 12.12 2.99 6.77
CA ARG A 57 12.63 1.66 6.39
C ARG A 57 11.59 0.54 6.55
N GLN A 58 10.41 0.85 7.08
CA GLN A 58 9.28 -0.07 7.27
C GLN A 58 8.14 0.26 6.30
N LEU A 59 8.42 1.01 5.24
CA LEU A 59 7.46 1.36 4.20
C LEU A 59 7.76 0.58 2.92
N ALA A 60 6.70 0.22 2.21
CA ALA A 60 6.76 -0.26 0.84
C ALA A 60 5.73 0.47 -0.02
N PHE A 61 6.09 0.70 -1.28
CA PHE A 61 5.23 1.29 -2.30
C PHE A 61 5.09 0.29 -3.44
N ILE A 62 3.83 -0.04 -3.73
CA ILE A 62 3.42 -1.02 -4.71
C ILE A 62 2.65 -0.28 -5.81
N ILE A 63 3.08 -0.46 -7.05
CA ILE A 63 2.47 0.15 -8.23
C ILE A 63 1.81 -0.96 -9.05
N LEU A 64 0.48 -0.92 -9.18
CA LEU A 64 -0.25 -1.81 -10.05
C LEU A 64 0.01 -1.39 -11.50
N ALA A 65 0.35 -2.34 -12.37
CA ALA A 65 0.66 -2.01 -13.75
C ALA A 65 -0.62 -1.85 -14.59
N THR A 66 -1.12 -0.64 -14.79
CA THR A 66 -2.13 -0.40 -15.83
C THR A 66 -1.56 -0.78 -17.19
N GLN A 67 -2.22 -1.69 -17.91
CA GLN A 67 -1.73 -2.24 -19.18
C GLN A 67 -1.26 -1.16 -20.16
N ALA A 68 0.07 -1.07 -20.35
CA ALA A 68 0.71 -0.52 -21.53
C ALA A 68 2.16 -1.07 -21.64
N ASP A 69 2.31 -2.03 -22.55
CA ASP A 69 3.52 -2.47 -23.26
C ASP A 69 4.87 -2.64 -22.52
N THR A 70 5.29 -3.91 -22.46
CA THR A 70 6.69 -4.40 -22.49
C THR A 70 7.52 -4.52 -21.20
N ALA A 71 6.99 -5.15 -20.15
CA ALA A 71 7.79 -5.83 -19.10
C ALA A 71 6.89 -6.77 -18.26
N PRO A 72 7.43 -7.76 -17.52
CA PRO A 72 6.64 -8.50 -16.53
C PRO A 72 6.33 -7.54 -15.38
N ALA A 73 5.18 -6.90 -15.50
CA ALA A 73 4.70 -5.97 -14.51
C ALA A 73 3.77 -6.71 -13.52
N LEU A 74 3.68 -6.28 -12.26
CA LEU A 74 2.66 -6.77 -11.33
C LEU A 74 1.31 -6.62 -12.02
N SER A 75 0.77 -7.74 -12.48
CA SER A 75 -0.40 -7.70 -13.34
C SER A 75 -1.52 -7.05 -12.53
N THR A 76 -2.41 -6.31 -13.18
CA THR A 76 -3.69 -5.91 -12.55
C THR A 76 -4.54 -7.11 -12.09
N GLN A 77 -4.02 -8.34 -12.24
CA GLN A 77 -4.60 -9.55 -11.69
C GLN A 77 -4.63 -9.44 -10.15
N PRO A 78 -5.83 -9.52 -9.55
CA PRO A 78 -5.98 -9.40 -8.10
C PRO A 78 -5.13 -10.40 -7.30
N LYS A 79 -4.87 -11.59 -7.85
CA LYS A 79 -4.01 -12.61 -7.21
C LYS A 79 -2.57 -12.14 -6.97
N ASP A 80 -2.02 -11.27 -7.82
CA ASP A 80 -0.62 -10.85 -7.73
C ASP A 80 -0.46 -9.85 -6.59
N LEU A 81 -1.41 -8.89 -6.47
CA LEU A 81 -1.50 -8.00 -5.32
C LEU A 81 -1.68 -8.77 -4.01
N PHE A 82 -2.56 -9.78 -4.01
CA PHE A 82 -2.74 -10.67 -2.85
C PHE A 82 -1.40 -11.32 -2.46
N LEU A 83 -0.71 -11.97 -3.39
CA LEU A 83 0.56 -12.64 -3.12
C LEU A 83 1.62 -11.69 -2.55
N VAL A 84 1.73 -10.47 -3.07
CA VAL A 84 2.71 -9.49 -2.58
C VAL A 84 2.35 -8.99 -1.19
N LEU A 85 1.09 -8.63 -0.95
CA LEU A 85 0.66 -8.14 0.37
C LEU A 85 0.79 -9.23 1.44
N GLU A 86 0.44 -10.48 1.14
CA GLU A 86 0.61 -11.60 2.08
C GLU A 86 2.09 -11.99 2.28
N ALA A 87 2.95 -11.79 1.27
CA ALA A 87 4.39 -12.00 1.41
C ALA A 87 5.02 -10.97 2.37
N VAL A 88 4.60 -9.71 2.26
CA VAL A 88 5.05 -8.62 3.13
C VAL A 88 4.44 -8.75 4.53
N ASP A 89 3.15 -9.11 4.62
CA ASP A 89 2.34 -9.16 5.83
C ASP A 89 2.34 -7.81 6.61
N PRO A 90 1.88 -6.70 5.97
CA PRO A 90 1.97 -5.37 6.55
C PRO A 90 0.95 -5.14 7.66
N PHE A 91 1.23 -4.22 8.58
CA PHE A 91 0.27 -3.84 9.63
C PHE A 91 -0.78 -2.84 9.14
N ALA A 92 -0.40 -1.94 8.24
CA ALA A 92 -1.24 -0.92 7.64
C ALA A 92 -1.11 -0.88 6.11
N ILE A 93 -2.23 -0.64 5.43
CA ILE A 93 -2.33 -0.57 3.97
C ILE A 93 -3.03 0.73 3.59
N VAL A 94 -2.55 1.39 2.53
CA VAL A 94 -3.20 2.56 1.92
C VAL A 94 -3.39 2.32 0.43
N LEU A 95 -4.63 2.28 -0.02
CA LEU A 95 -5.01 2.21 -1.43
C LEU A 95 -5.28 3.63 -1.92
N THR A 96 -4.45 4.15 -2.82
CA THR A 96 -4.41 5.59 -3.11
C THR A 96 -5.42 6.06 -4.13
N ASP A 97 -6.01 5.16 -4.90
CA ASP A 97 -6.93 5.47 -5.99
C ASP A 97 -7.93 4.34 -6.24
N HIS A 98 -9.01 4.67 -6.96
CA HIS A 98 -10.11 3.76 -7.25
C HIS A 98 -9.64 2.42 -7.82
N HIS A 99 -8.67 2.42 -8.75
CA HIS A 99 -8.21 1.17 -9.35
C HIS A 99 -7.48 0.27 -8.34
N ALA A 100 -6.66 0.85 -7.46
CA ALA A 100 -6.06 0.10 -6.36
C ALA A 100 -7.12 -0.49 -5.41
N VAL A 101 -8.20 0.23 -5.16
CA VAL A 101 -9.35 -0.24 -4.36
C VAL A 101 -10.07 -1.40 -5.05
N GLU A 102 -10.35 -1.31 -6.35
CA GLU A 102 -10.99 -2.37 -7.13
C GLU A 102 -10.18 -3.66 -7.14
N VAL A 103 -8.87 -3.55 -7.39
CA VAL A 103 -7.97 -4.70 -7.44
C VAL A 103 -7.87 -5.35 -6.06
N ALA A 104 -7.69 -4.57 -4.99
CA ALA A 104 -7.65 -5.10 -3.63
C ALA A 104 -8.99 -5.74 -3.22
N SER A 105 -10.12 -5.09 -3.53
CA SER A 105 -11.45 -5.62 -3.25
C SER A 105 -11.67 -6.97 -3.94
N SER A 106 -11.23 -7.09 -5.19
CA SER A 106 -11.27 -8.34 -5.95
C SER A 106 -10.28 -9.39 -5.41
N ALA A 107 -9.10 -8.97 -4.95
CA ALA A 107 -8.03 -9.83 -4.47
C ALA A 107 -8.42 -10.55 -3.19
N TYR A 108 -9.07 -9.80 -2.30
CA TYR A 108 -9.51 -10.26 -1.00
C TYR A 108 -10.97 -10.71 -0.97
N ASN A 109 -11.70 -10.56 -2.09
CA ASN A 109 -13.13 -10.86 -2.22
C ASN A 109 -13.97 -10.18 -1.12
N VAL A 110 -13.67 -8.91 -0.83
CA VAL A 110 -14.33 -8.08 0.18
C VAL A 110 -14.67 -6.73 -0.42
N PRO A 111 -15.92 -6.25 -0.35
CA PRO A 111 -16.26 -4.91 -0.80
C PRO A 111 -15.57 -3.87 0.09
N LEU A 112 -14.87 -2.93 -0.51
CA LEU A 112 -14.18 -1.85 0.19
C LEU A 112 -14.90 -0.52 -0.03
N THR A 113 -15.12 0.23 1.04
CA THR A 113 -15.72 1.57 0.95
C THR A 113 -14.63 2.62 0.89
N LEU A 114 -14.84 3.62 0.05
CA LEU A 114 -13.92 4.74 -0.14
C LEU A 114 -13.93 5.70 1.06
N GLU A 115 -12.78 6.33 1.27
CA GLU A 115 -12.52 7.44 2.18
C GLU A 115 -12.76 7.15 3.67
N GLN A 116 -12.74 5.87 4.03
CA GLN A 116 -12.81 5.39 5.39
C GLN A 116 -11.81 4.25 5.64
N ARG A 117 -11.74 3.82 6.90
CA ARG A 117 -10.95 2.66 7.29
C ARG A 117 -11.75 1.38 7.08
N GLU A 118 -11.15 0.47 6.34
CA GLU A 118 -11.58 -0.90 6.13
C GLU A 118 -10.56 -1.87 6.73
N LEU A 119 -10.88 -3.16 6.63
CA LEU A 119 -9.96 -4.25 6.99
C LEU A 119 -9.77 -5.17 5.79
N LEU A 120 -8.51 -5.39 5.42
CA LEU A 120 -8.11 -6.45 4.49
C LEU A 120 -7.53 -7.58 5.33
N LEU A 121 -8.25 -8.69 5.50
CA LEU A 121 -7.86 -9.82 6.37
C LEU A 121 -7.37 -9.44 7.79
N GLY A 122 -7.85 -8.31 8.33
CA GLY A 122 -7.43 -7.80 9.64
C GLY A 122 -6.35 -6.71 9.60
N HIS A 123 -5.71 -6.48 8.45
CA HIS A 123 -4.82 -5.35 8.22
C HIS A 123 -5.63 -4.05 8.11
N GLY A 124 -5.22 -3.01 8.84
CA GLY A 124 -5.88 -1.71 8.76
C GLY A 124 -5.69 -1.10 7.37
N CYS A 125 -6.77 -0.84 6.64
CA CYS A 125 -6.71 -0.38 5.25
C CYS A 125 -7.45 0.94 5.06
N CYS A 126 -6.79 1.96 4.53
CA CYS A 126 -7.45 3.19 4.08
C CYS A 126 -7.64 3.14 2.57
N CYS A 127 -8.86 3.38 2.11
CA CYS A 127 -9.20 3.36 0.69
C CYS A 127 -9.48 4.79 0.21
N PHE A 128 -8.92 5.23 -0.91
CA PHE A 128 -9.19 6.55 -1.48
C PHE A 128 -9.66 6.46 -2.92
N GLU A 129 -10.61 7.32 -3.30
CA GLU A 129 -11.01 7.50 -4.70
C GLU A 129 -9.85 8.06 -5.52
N SER A 130 -9.26 9.14 -5.01
CA SER A 130 -8.03 9.72 -5.53
C SER A 130 -7.34 10.54 -4.43
N PHE A 131 -6.29 9.98 -3.85
CA PHE A 131 -5.51 10.61 -2.81
C PHE A 131 -4.85 11.90 -3.32
N GLU A 132 -4.32 11.91 -4.54
CA GLU A 132 -3.68 13.10 -5.11
C GLU A 132 -4.66 14.27 -5.31
N GLU A 133 -5.91 14.00 -5.75
CA GLU A 133 -6.92 15.06 -5.86
C GLU A 133 -7.29 15.64 -4.50
N LEU A 134 -7.36 14.80 -3.45
CA LEU A 134 -7.60 15.26 -2.07
C LEU A 134 -6.50 16.22 -1.59
N LEU A 135 -5.25 16.05 -2.04
CA LEU A 135 -4.15 16.94 -1.66
C LEU A 135 -4.21 18.33 -2.31
N LYS A 136 -5.10 18.58 -3.29
CA LYS A 136 -5.22 19.89 -3.94
C LYS A 136 -6.00 20.92 -3.12
N THR A 137 -6.83 20.47 -2.17
CA THR A 137 -7.70 21.34 -1.37
C THR A 137 -7.41 21.19 0.12
N THR A 138 -7.75 22.20 0.91
CA THR A 138 -7.56 22.15 2.37
C THR A 138 -8.50 21.12 3.00
N GLU A 139 -9.74 21.08 2.55
CA GLU A 139 -10.80 20.17 3.00
C GLU A 139 -10.44 18.72 2.64
N GLY A 140 -9.95 18.48 1.41
CA GLY A 140 -9.49 17.17 0.98
C GLY A 140 -8.32 16.65 1.80
N LYS A 141 -7.32 17.50 2.10
CA LYS A 141 -6.20 17.14 3.00
C LYS A 141 -6.69 16.75 4.39
N GLN A 142 -7.62 17.50 4.96
CA GLN A 142 -8.18 17.18 6.28
C GLN A 142 -8.93 15.85 6.27
N LYS A 143 -9.69 15.56 5.21
CA LYS A 143 -10.38 14.29 5.01
C LYS A 143 -9.41 13.12 4.91
N ALA A 144 -8.40 13.24 4.05
CA ALA A 144 -7.35 12.25 3.88
C ALA A 144 -6.62 11.97 5.20
N TRP A 145 -6.21 13.03 5.91
CA TRP A 145 -5.52 12.90 7.19
C TRP A 145 -6.40 12.27 8.27
N LYS A 146 -7.68 12.65 8.34
CA LYS A 146 -8.64 12.03 9.26
C LYS A 146 -8.73 10.52 9.03
N CYS A 147 -8.77 10.08 7.77
CA CYS A 147 -8.77 8.68 7.41
C CYS A 147 -7.45 8.00 7.83
N LEU A 148 -6.29 8.54 7.42
CA LEU A 148 -4.98 7.96 7.74
C LEU A 148 -4.73 7.82 9.25
N LYS A 149 -5.22 8.74 10.07
CA LYS A 149 -5.11 8.68 11.54
C LYS A 149 -5.84 7.50 12.20
N THR A 150 -6.70 6.80 11.46
CA THR A 150 -7.42 5.63 11.96
C THR A 150 -6.64 4.33 11.79
N LEU A 151 -5.55 4.36 11.00
CA LEU A 151 -4.63 3.23 10.85
C LEU A 151 -3.95 2.93 12.19
N PRO A 152 -3.54 1.66 12.41
CA PRO A 152 -2.96 1.28 13.67
C PRO A 152 -1.67 2.05 13.94
N LEU A 153 -1.50 2.46 15.21
CA LEU A 153 -0.26 3.05 15.69
C LEU A 153 0.76 1.95 15.91
N LEU A 154 1.99 2.17 15.47
CA LEU A 154 3.11 1.34 15.86
C LEU A 154 3.60 1.81 17.24
N SER A 155 2.83 1.50 18.28
CA SER A 155 3.32 1.62 19.66
C SER A 155 4.42 0.59 19.83
N VAL A 156 5.58 1.00 20.35
CA VAL A 156 6.70 0.13 20.72
C VAL A 156 6.15 -1.07 21.49
N LEU A 157 6.10 -2.24 20.84
CA LEU A 157 5.88 -3.53 21.50
C LEU A 157 7.12 -3.88 22.34
#